data_AF-A0A7K0SWK8-F1
#
_entry.id   AF-A0A7K0SWK8-F1
#
_cell.length_a   1.000
_cell.length_b   1.000
_cell.length_c   1.000
_cell.angle_alpha   90.00
_cell.angle_beta   90.00
_cell.angle_gamma   90.00
#
_symmetry.space_group_name_H-M   'P 1'
#
loop_
_entity.id
_entity.type
_entity.pdbx_description
1 polymer ?
#
loop_
_entity_poly.entity_id
_entity_poly.type
_entity_poly.pdbx_seq_one_letter_code
_entity_poly.pdbx_strand_id
1 'polypeptide(L)'
;NNISASFDLNIRRKLWSVEKARSVLEPLAHDVELLIGGEDEYEVVFGESDPRKAIEVAHGRGCSIVIMTNADQPIRFSINGNYSEVTPPKITAVDPVGSGDAFTGGVIAGLLSGLPAMDAIIQGSVSGARVASHFGDWAGLPTGIKGRTDPAIIAQMTQGGR
;
A
#
# COMPACT_ATOMS: atom_id res chain seq x y z
N ASN A 1 -4.18 18.18 0.28
CA ASN A 1 -3.31 17.24 1.01
C ASN A 1 -3.88 16.91 2.36
N ASN A 2 -5.11 16.39 2.43
CA ASN A 2 -5.67 15.92 3.68
C ASN A 2 -6.29 14.55 3.40
N ILE A 3 -5.69 13.49 3.93
CA ILE A 3 -6.36 12.19 3.96
C ILE A 3 -7.35 12.27 5.11
N SER A 4 -8.65 12.33 4.82
CA SER A 4 -9.70 12.35 5.85
C SER A 4 -9.96 10.96 6.43
N ALA A 5 -9.85 9.92 5.60
CA ALA A 5 -10.01 8.53 5.98
C ALA A 5 -9.09 7.64 5.14
N SER A 6 -8.45 6.67 5.78
CA SER A 6 -7.72 5.59 5.13
C SER A 6 -8.26 4.24 5.59
N PHE A 7 -8.34 3.29 4.68
CA PHE A 7 -8.80 1.93 4.98
C PHE A 7 -7.85 0.90 4.37
N ASP A 8 -7.41 -0.05 5.19
CA ASP A 8 -6.60 -1.19 4.77
C ASP A 8 -7.47 -2.45 4.87
N LEU A 9 -7.65 -3.16 3.76
CA LEU A 9 -8.53 -4.35 3.70
C LEU A 9 -8.07 -5.45 4.66
N ASN A 10 -6.75 -5.62 4.81
CA ASN A 10 -6.04 -6.43 5.81
C ASN A 10 -6.79 -7.68 6.30
N ILE A 11 -7.15 -8.58 5.39
CA ILE A 11 -8.02 -9.72 5.65
C ILE A 11 -7.26 -10.81 6.42
N ARG A 12 -7.66 -11.01 7.68
CA ARG A 12 -7.18 -12.12 8.50
C ARG A 12 -8.05 -13.36 8.27
N ARG A 13 -7.69 -14.21 7.30
CA ARG A 13 -8.45 -15.43 6.90
C ARG A 13 -8.73 -16.43 8.05
N LYS A 14 -8.00 -16.36 9.17
CA LYS A 14 -8.27 -17.17 10.37
C LYS A 14 -9.46 -16.68 11.20
N LEU A 15 -9.88 -15.43 11.01
CA LEU A 15 -10.94 -14.78 11.79
C LEU A 15 -12.30 -14.77 11.07
N TRP A 16 -12.32 -14.93 9.74
CA TRP A 16 -13.50 -14.73 8.92
C TRP A 16 -13.57 -15.75 7.77
N SER A 17 -14.78 -16.17 7.40
CA SER A 17 -14.98 -16.75 6.07
C SER A 17 -14.89 -15.65 5.00
N VAL A 18 -14.65 -16.04 3.74
CA VAL A 18 -14.57 -15.11 2.60
C VAL A 18 -15.86 -14.29 2.47
N GLU A 19 -17.01 -14.95 2.59
CA GLU A 19 -18.34 -14.32 2.49
C GLU A 19 -18.54 -13.30 3.61
N LYS A 20 -18.14 -13.66 4.84
CA LYS A 20 -18.29 -12.77 5.98
C LYS A 20 -17.35 -11.56 5.87
N ALA A 21 -16.09 -11.77 5.49
CA ALA A 21 -15.13 -10.69 5.25
C ALA A 21 -15.66 -9.72 4.19
N ARG A 22 -16.09 -10.23 3.02
CA ARG A 22 -16.68 -9.41 1.95
C ARG A 22 -17.87 -8.59 2.45
N SER A 23 -18.82 -9.22 3.16
CA SER A 23 -20.04 -8.55 3.65
C SER A 23 -19.78 -7.38 4.60
N VAL A 24 -18.60 -7.32 5.22
CA VAL A 24 -18.20 -6.27 6.17
C VAL A 24 -17.25 -5.26 5.54
N LEU A 25 -16.25 -5.72 4.77
CA LEU A 25 -15.19 -4.87 4.24
C LEU A 25 -15.63 -4.11 2.99
N GLU A 26 -16.43 -4.71 2.11
CA GLU A 26 -16.86 -4.07 0.87
C GLU A 26 -17.65 -2.77 1.10
N PRO A 27 -18.60 -2.69 2.06
CA PRO A 27 -19.28 -1.44 2.38
C PRO A 27 -18.37 -0.39 3.04
N LEU A 28 -17.35 -0.81 3.78
CA LEU A 28 -16.39 0.10 4.43
C LEU A 28 -15.41 0.73 3.44
N ALA A 29 -15.19 0.09 2.28
CA ALA A 29 -14.38 0.60 1.18
C ALA A 29 -15.16 1.56 0.25
N HIS A 30 -16.11 2.34 0.80
CA HIS A 30 -16.89 3.35 0.08
C HIS A 30 -16.54 4.74 0.61
N ASP A 31 -16.32 5.72 -0.28
CA ASP A 31 -15.92 7.11 0.04
C ASP A 31 -14.69 7.23 0.97
N VAL A 32 -13.73 6.31 0.83
CA VAL A 32 -12.45 6.35 1.55
C VAL A 32 -11.39 7.07 0.70
N GLU A 33 -10.75 8.10 1.23
CA GLU A 33 -9.76 8.87 0.48
C GLU A 33 -8.53 8.03 0.05
N LEU A 34 -8.06 7.14 0.93
CA LEU A 34 -6.95 6.20 0.68
C LEU A 34 -7.35 4.76 0.99
N LEU A 35 -7.49 3.92 -0.03
CA LEU A 35 -7.72 2.50 0.10
C LEU A 35 -6.43 1.70 -0.20
N ILE A 36 -6.07 0.78 0.68
CA ILE A 36 -4.89 -0.09 0.54
C ILE A 36 -5.32 -1.55 0.74
N GLY A 37 -4.67 -2.46 0.04
CA GLY A 37 -4.82 -3.89 0.26
C GLY A 37 -3.92 -4.74 -0.66
N GLY A 38 -3.90 -6.03 -0.39
CA GLY A 38 -3.27 -7.04 -1.23
C GLY A 38 -4.12 -7.44 -2.44
N GLU A 39 -3.49 -7.93 -3.50
CA GLU A 39 -4.19 -8.43 -4.70
C GLU A 39 -5.26 -9.48 -4.38
N ASP A 40 -4.97 -10.42 -3.47
CA ASP A 40 -5.91 -11.46 -3.03
C ASP A 40 -7.06 -10.92 -2.17
N GLU A 41 -6.86 -9.78 -1.50
CA GLU A 41 -7.88 -9.11 -0.70
C GLU A 41 -8.85 -8.32 -1.57
N TYR A 42 -8.34 -7.66 -2.61
CA TYR A 42 -9.17 -6.99 -3.62
C TYR A 42 -10.08 -7.99 -4.33
N GLU A 43 -9.57 -9.16 -4.71
CA GLU A 43 -10.39 -10.21 -5.32
C GLU A 43 -11.52 -10.65 -4.37
N VAL A 44 -11.22 -10.88 -3.10
CA VAL A 44 -12.23 -11.26 -2.09
C VAL A 44 -13.30 -10.18 -1.92
N VAL A 45 -12.89 -8.93 -1.76
CA VAL A 45 -13.77 -7.81 -1.42
C VAL A 45 -14.60 -7.38 -2.62
N PHE A 46 -13.97 -7.22 -3.79
CA PHE A 46 -14.64 -6.68 -4.97
C PHE A 46 -15.16 -7.76 -5.92
N GLY A 47 -14.65 -9.00 -5.85
CA GLY A 47 -15.08 -10.11 -6.71
C GLY A 47 -14.58 -9.98 -8.15
N GLU A 48 -13.46 -9.31 -8.35
CA GLU A 48 -12.82 -9.12 -9.65
C GLU A 48 -11.38 -9.62 -9.54
N SER A 49 -11.01 -10.53 -10.44
CA SER A 49 -9.70 -11.20 -10.45
C SER A 49 -8.70 -10.52 -11.39
N ASP A 50 -9.16 -9.66 -12.30
CA ASP A 50 -8.27 -8.79 -13.07
C ASP A 50 -7.81 -7.61 -12.19
N PRO A 51 -6.50 -7.47 -11.91
CA PRO A 51 -6.01 -6.44 -10.99
C PRO A 51 -6.37 -5.01 -11.39
N ARG A 52 -6.39 -4.73 -12.70
CA ARG A 52 -6.71 -3.41 -13.22
C ARG A 52 -8.18 -3.09 -13.00
N LYS A 53 -9.08 -4.02 -13.38
CA LYS A 53 -10.51 -3.85 -13.15
C LYS A 53 -10.85 -3.77 -11.66
N ALA A 54 -10.17 -4.54 -10.81
CA ALA A 54 -10.38 -4.47 -9.37
C ALA A 54 -10.03 -3.09 -8.79
N ILE A 55 -8.93 -2.47 -9.28
CA ILE A 55 -8.60 -1.08 -8.95
C ILE A 55 -9.66 -0.11 -9.49
N GLU A 56 -10.11 -0.28 -10.73
CA GLU A 56 -11.15 0.57 -11.33
C GLU A 56 -12.47 0.49 -10.56
N VAL A 57 -12.89 -0.72 -10.14
CA VAL A 57 -14.07 -0.95 -9.29
C VAL A 57 -13.90 -0.24 -7.95
N ALA A 58 -12.78 -0.46 -7.26
CA ALA A 58 -12.52 0.16 -5.96
C ALA A 58 -12.49 1.70 -6.05
N HIS A 59 -11.87 2.25 -7.11
CA HIS A 59 -11.82 3.68 -7.35
C HIS A 59 -13.21 4.27 -7.63
N GLY A 60 -14.03 3.55 -8.41
CA GLY A 60 -15.42 3.93 -8.70
C GLY A 60 -16.34 4.02 -7.48
N ARG A 61 -15.90 3.55 -6.31
CA ARG A 61 -16.62 3.65 -5.03
C ARG A 61 -16.35 4.95 -4.27
N GLY A 62 -15.77 5.96 -4.94
CA GLY A 62 -15.49 7.28 -4.35
C GLY A 62 -14.11 7.40 -3.71
N CYS A 63 -13.18 6.48 -4.00
CA CYS A 63 -11.82 6.56 -3.46
C CYS A 63 -10.92 7.47 -4.32
N SER A 64 -10.17 8.39 -3.70
CA SER A 64 -9.24 9.27 -4.42
C SER A 64 -7.91 8.58 -4.76
N ILE A 65 -7.43 7.73 -3.86
CA ILE A 65 -6.22 6.92 -4.01
C ILE A 65 -6.54 5.47 -3.67
N VAL A 66 -6.24 4.57 -4.61
CA VAL A 66 -6.42 3.12 -4.46
C VAL A 66 -5.08 2.47 -4.72
N ILE A 67 -4.59 1.66 -3.79
CA ILE A 67 -3.30 0.99 -3.89
C ILE A 67 -3.49 -0.51 -3.67
N MET A 68 -2.95 -1.29 -4.60
CA MET A 68 -2.88 -2.74 -4.55
C MET A 68 -1.42 -3.18 -4.49
N THR A 69 -1.10 -3.95 -3.46
CA THR A 69 0.22 -4.53 -3.24
C THR A 69 0.21 -6.03 -3.55
N ASN A 70 1.35 -6.57 -3.94
CA ASN A 70 1.52 -8.02 -4.11
C ASN A 70 2.99 -8.40 -3.87
N ALA A 71 3.39 -8.46 -2.59
CA ALA A 71 4.76 -8.80 -2.18
C ALA A 71 5.84 -8.03 -2.96
N ASP A 72 6.65 -8.73 -3.77
CA ASP A 72 7.74 -8.19 -4.59
C ASP A 72 7.33 -7.82 -6.02
N GLN A 73 6.06 -8.02 -6.37
CA GLN A 73 5.49 -7.66 -7.67
C GLN A 73 5.20 -6.15 -7.75
N PRO A 74 4.97 -5.61 -8.97
CA PRO A 74 4.61 -4.21 -9.14
C PRO A 74 3.42 -3.82 -8.28
N ILE A 75 3.57 -2.71 -7.54
CA ILE A 75 2.49 -2.07 -6.82
C ILE A 75 1.64 -1.35 -7.85
N ARG A 76 0.36 -1.68 -7.91
CA ARG A 76 -0.61 -1.09 -8.83
C ARG A 76 -1.44 -0.07 -8.07
N PHE A 77 -1.71 1.07 -8.68
CA PHE A 77 -2.49 2.10 -8.00
C PHE A 77 -3.28 2.95 -8.98
N SER A 78 -4.33 3.59 -8.48
CA SER A 78 -5.07 4.64 -9.17
C SER A 78 -5.07 5.91 -8.33
N ILE A 79 -4.71 7.04 -8.94
CA ILE A 79 -4.78 8.37 -8.34
C ILE A 79 -5.70 9.22 -9.20
N ASN A 80 -6.83 9.65 -8.65
CA ASN A 80 -7.86 10.44 -9.36
C ASN A 80 -8.24 9.83 -10.73
N GLY A 81 -8.43 8.50 -10.77
CA GLY A 81 -8.82 7.73 -11.94
C GLY A 81 -7.67 7.31 -12.85
N ASN A 82 -6.44 7.76 -12.58
CA ASN A 82 -5.28 7.44 -13.40
C ASN A 82 -4.55 6.23 -12.86
N TYR A 83 -4.69 5.10 -13.56
CA TYR A 83 -3.98 3.87 -13.27
C TYR A 83 -2.48 3.99 -13.58
N SER A 84 -1.63 3.53 -12.68
CA SER A 84 -0.19 3.39 -12.89
C SER A 84 0.40 2.28 -12.00
N GLU A 85 1.68 1.99 -12.21
CA GLU A 85 2.40 0.95 -11.49
C GLU A 85 3.79 1.45 -11.07
N VAL A 86 4.27 0.94 -9.94
CA VAL A 86 5.65 1.16 -9.48
C VAL A 86 6.25 -0.16 -9.02
N THR A 87 7.47 -0.44 -9.48
CA THR A 87 8.22 -1.61 -9.02
C THR A 87 8.82 -1.33 -7.64
N PRO A 88 8.56 -2.16 -6.62
CA PRO A 88 9.15 -1.97 -5.31
C PRO A 88 10.68 -2.21 -5.34
N PRO A 89 11.45 -1.64 -4.40
CA PRO A 89 12.86 -1.94 -4.25
C PRO A 89 13.13 -3.45 -4.14
N LYS A 90 14.07 -3.96 -4.92
CA LYS A 90 14.52 -5.36 -4.79
C LYS A 90 15.38 -5.50 -3.54
N ILE A 91 14.93 -6.35 -2.62
CA ILE A 91 15.61 -6.65 -1.36
C ILE A 91 15.69 -8.16 -1.15
N THR A 92 16.58 -8.60 -0.27
CA THR A 92 16.54 -9.97 0.27
C THR A 92 15.60 -9.96 1.48
N ALA A 93 14.46 -10.65 1.37
CA ALA A 93 13.50 -10.74 2.46
C ALA A 93 14.05 -11.62 3.59
N VAL A 94 13.97 -11.12 4.82
CA VAL A 94 14.36 -11.80 6.05
C VAL A 94 13.11 -12.20 6.83
N ASP A 95 12.23 -11.24 7.10
CA ASP A 95 10.94 -11.45 7.76
C ASP A 95 9.90 -10.49 7.15
N PRO A 96 8.89 -10.97 6.41
CA PRO A 96 7.91 -10.10 5.75
C PRO A 96 6.88 -9.51 6.73
N VAL A 97 6.83 -9.97 7.98
CA VAL A 97 5.87 -9.49 8.97
C VAL A 97 6.04 -7.97 9.17
N GLY A 98 4.93 -7.24 9.20
CA GLY A 98 4.93 -5.79 9.37
C GLY A 98 5.32 -4.97 8.14
N SER A 99 5.77 -5.60 7.04
CA SER A 99 6.10 -4.88 5.80
C SER A 99 4.90 -4.14 5.18
N GLY A 100 3.70 -4.74 5.24
CA GLY A 100 2.44 -4.09 4.83
C GLY A 100 2.08 -2.89 5.71
N ASP A 101 2.22 -3.03 7.03
CA ASP A 101 1.95 -1.94 7.97
C ASP A 101 2.96 -0.79 7.80
N ALA A 102 4.23 -1.11 7.54
CA ALA A 102 5.27 -0.14 7.22
C ALA A 102 5.03 0.55 5.87
N PHE A 103 4.52 -0.19 4.87
CA PHE A 103 4.08 0.39 3.61
C PHE A 103 2.96 1.40 3.84
N THR A 104 1.86 0.96 4.46
CA THR A 104 0.68 1.79 4.77
C THR A 104 1.07 3.02 5.58
N GLY A 105 1.86 2.86 6.63
CA GLY A 105 2.36 3.96 7.46
C GLY A 105 3.24 4.93 6.67
N GLY A 106 4.13 4.43 5.81
CA GLY A 106 4.99 5.25 4.96
C GLY A 106 4.20 6.09 3.95
N VAL A 107 3.16 5.53 3.32
CA VAL A 107 2.27 6.26 2.40
C VAL A 107 1.51 7.36 3.14
N ILE A 108 0.87 7.03 4.25
CA ILE A 108 0.08 7.98 5.05
C ILE A 108 0.99 9.11 5.54
N ALA A 109 2.16 8.79 6.09
CA ALA A 109 3.13 9.78 6.55
C ALA A 109 3.55 10.73 5.41
N GLY A 110 3.84 10.20 4.22
CA GLY A 110 4.24 10.99 3.06
C GLY A 110 3.16 11.97 2.62
N LEU A 111 1.93 11.48 2.47
CA LEU A 111 0.76 12.27 2.08
C LEU A 111 0.42 13.38 3.09
N LEU A 112 0.42 13.06 4.39
CA LEU A 112 0.20 14.06 5.46
C LEU A 112 1.32 15.10 5.51
N SER A 113 2.52 14.72 5.08
CA SER A 113 3.67 15.63 4.94
C SER A 113 3.63 16.46 3.66
N GLY A 114 2.56 16.33 2.86
CA GLY A 114 2.35 17.06 1.62
C GLY A 114 3.17 16.57 0.44
N LEU A 115 3.67 15.33 0.47
CA LEU A 115 4.24 14.71 -0.73
C LEU A 115 3.13 14.49 -1.79
N PRO A 116 3.46 14.62 -3.08
CA PRO A 116 2.63 14.07 -4.13
C PRO A 116 2.33 12.59 -3.88
N ALA A 117 1.13 12.13 -4.26
CA ALA A 117 0.71 10.75 -3.98
C ALA A 117 1.68 9.70 -4.53
N MET A 118 2.24 9.92 -5.72
CA MET A 118 3.28 9.05 -6.30
C MET A 118 4.50 8.93 -5.38
N ASP A 119 5.01 10.05 -4.88
CA ASP A 119 6.19 10.08 -4.01
C ASP A 119 5.90 9.44 -2.65
N ALA A 120 4.67 9.60 -2.14
CA ALA A 120 4.23 8.92 -0.93
C ALA A 120 4.14 7.39 -1.12
N ILE A 121 3.67 6.92 -2.27
CA ILE A 121 3.66 5.49 -2.62
C ILE A 121 5.09 4.93 -2.69
N ILE A 122 6.02 5.67 -3.30
CA ILE A 122 7.45 5.30 -3.32
C ILE A 122 8.01 5.23 -1.90
N GLN A 123 7.69 6.22 -1.04
CA GLN A 123 8.09 6.20 0.36
C GLN A 123 7.54 4.99 1.13
N GLY A 124 6.26 4.66 0.92
CA GLY A 124 5.65 3.45 1.47
C GLY A 124 6.38 2.20 0.99
N SER A 125 6.65 2.09 -0.31
CA SER A 125 7.37 0.97 -0.90
C SER A 125 8.76 0.77 -0.29
N VAL A 126 9.52 1.86 -0.09
CA VAL A 126 10.80 1.82 0.61
C VAL A 126 10.64 1.37 2.06
N SER A 127 9.62 1.87 2.76
CA SER A 127 9.38 1.51 4.15
C SER A 127 9.07 0.01 4.30
N GLY A 128 8.18 -0.51 3.47
CA GLY A 128 7.83 -1.94 3.46
C GLY A 128 9.02 -2.83 3.08
N ALA A 129 9.78 -2.46 2.05
CA ALA A 129 10.96 -3.21 1.62
C ALA A 129 12.05 -3.28 2.70
N ARG A 130 12.26 -2.18 3.44
CA ARG A 130 13.23 -2.19 4.54
C ARG A 130 12.79 -3.04 5.70
N VAL A 131 11.52 -2.98 6.11
CA VAL A 131 11.02 -3.84 7.19
C VAL A 131 11.13 -5.30 6.80
N ALA A 132 10.73 -5.64 5.57
CA ALA A 132 10.86 -7.00 5.03
C ALA A 132 12.31 -7.53 5.03
N SER A 133 13.33 -6.65 4.99
CA SER A 133 14.74 -7.02 4.98
C SER A 133 15.38 -7.13 6.37
N HIS A 134 14.60 -6.99 7.45
CA HIS A 134 15.06 -7.11 8.84
C HIS A 134 14.19 -8.11 9.59
N PHE A 135 14.66 -8.56 10.76
CA PHE A 135 13.88 -9.45 11.62
C PHE A 135 12.96 -8.65 12.54
N GLY A 136 11.68 -9.04 12.64
CA GLY A 136 10.66 -8.33 13.40
C GLY A 136 9.76 -7.44 12.53
N ASP A 137 8.71 -6.89 13.15
CA ASP A 137 7.58 -6.24 12.49
C ASP A 137 7.72 -4.73 12.28
N TRP A 138 8.76 -4.11 12.84
CA TRP A 138 9.06 -2.68 12.70
C TRP A 138 10.54 -2.38 12.44
N ALA A 139 11.41 -3.38 12.64
CA ALA A 139 12.84 -3.22 12.50
C ALA A 139 13.17 -2.81 11.07
N GLY A 140 14.08 -1.85 10.90
CA GLY A 140 14.47 -1.37 9.58
C GLY A 140 13.64 -0.20 9.03
N LEU A 141 12.57 0.23 9.71
CA LEU A 141 11.84 1.46 9.34
C LEU A 141 12.82 2.61 9.02
N PRO A 142 12.62 3.31 7.88
CA PRO A 142 13.54 4.36 7.48
C PRO A 142 13.44 5.58 8.40
N THR A 143 14.54 6.30 8.54
CA THR A 143 14.58 7.58 9.24
C THR A 143 14.23 8.73 8.30
N GLY A 144 13.82 9.86 8.88
CA GLY A 144 13.34 11.00 8.12
C GLY A 144 13.00 12.19 9.00
N ILE A 145 12.45 13.24 8.37
CA ILE A 145 12.07 14.48 9.06
C ILE A 145 10.63 14.81 8.68
N LYS A 146 9.80 15.08 9.70
CA LYS A 146 8.39 15.50 9.54
C LYS A 146 7.61 14.58 8.59
N GLY A 147 7.68 13.27 8.81
CA GLY A 147 6.94 12.26 8.04
C GLY A 147 7.46 11.99 6.62
N ARG A 148 8.58 12.62 6.22
CA ARG A 148 9.27 12.35 4.95
C ARG A 148 10.54 11.55 5.20
N THR A 149 10.66 10.39 4.56
CA THR A 149 11.87 9.57 4.58
C THR A 149 13.06 10.32 3.99
N ASP A 150 14.25 10.10 4.54
CA ASP A 150 15.48 10.68 4.03
C ASP A 150 15.64 10.38 2.52
N PRO A 151 15.75 11.41 1.65
CA PRO A 151 15.92 11.22 0.21
C PRO A 151 17.12 10.34 -0.16
N ALA A 152 18.18 10.31 0.65
CA ALA A 152 19.32 9.45 0.42
C ALA A 152 18.95 7.96 0.53
N ILE A 153 18.06 7.62 1.49
CA ILE A 153 17.54 6.24 1.64
C ILE A 153 16.66 5.89 0.44
N ILE A 154 15.76 6.80 0.01
CA ILE A 154 14.91 6.58 -1.17
C ILE A 154 15.78 6.33 -2.41
N ALA A 155 16.79 7.16 -2.65
CA ALA A 155 17.67 7.04 -3.80
C ALA A 155 18.47 5.73 -3.78
N GLN A 156 19.05 5.39 -2.62
CA GLN A 156 19.80 4.14 -2.45
C GLN A 156 18.97 2.91 -2.83
N MET A 157 17.69 2.88 -2.43
CA MET A 157 16.84 1.70 -2.61
C MET A 157 16.15 1.65 -3.97
N THR A 158 15.88 2.78 -4.60
CA THR A 158 15.20 2.81 -5.91
C THR A 158 16.17 2.82 -7.09
N GLN A 159 17.42 3.25 -6.91
CA GLN A 159 18.42 3.31 -7.99
C GLN A 159 19.40 2.13 -8.00
N GLY A 160 19.51 1.36 -6.92
CA GLY A 160 20.47 0.26 -6.78
C GLY A 160 20.16 -1.02 -7.58
N GLY A 161 19.16 -0.99 -8.48
CA GLY A 161 18.71 -2.13 -9.27
C GLY A 161 19.04 -2.08 -10.77
N ARG A 162 20.04 -1.28 -11.19
CA ARG A 162 20.57 -1.27 -12.57
C ARG A 162 21.86 -2.05 -12.68
#